data_AF-A0A0M3IX83-F1
#
_entry.id   AF-A0A0M3IX83-F1
#
_cell.length_a   1.000
_cell.length_b   1.000
_cell.length_c   1.000
_cell.angle_alpha   90.00
_cell.angle_beta   90.00
_cell.angle_gamma   90.00
#
_symmetry.space_group_name_H-M   'P 1'
#
loop_
_entity.id
_entity.type
_entity.pdbx_description
1 polymer ?
#
loop_
_entity_poly.entity_id
_entity_poly.type
_entity_poly.pdbx_seq_one_letter_code
_entity_poly.pdbx_strand_id
1 'polypeptide(L)'
;MSFNENPDFDDLLLQRATESDLNDIVNFLMRDFLHNEPLNKSIHLTESDADNLFIGLSQAGIASSLSYLLRTPCGKIAAVRLASILDRPEKENLVRYLLVKL
;
A
#
# COMPACT_ATOMS: atom_id res chain seq x y z
N MET A 1 -3.56 -27.91 19.96
CA MET A 1 -2.34 -27.57 19.21
C MET A 1 -2.38 -26.08 18.95
N SER A 2 -1.58 -25.29 19.67
CA SER A 2 -1.40 -23.87 19.37
C SER A 2 -0.33 -23.76 18.28
N PHE A 3 -0.71 -23.34 17.09
CA PHE A 3 0.26 -22.95 16.09
C PHE A 3 0.91 -21.65 16.58
N ASN A 4 2.21 -21.73 16.92
CA ASN A 4 3.00 -20.53 17.19
C ASN A 4 3.39 -19.95 15.82
N GLU A 5 2.44 -19.32 15.14
CA GLU A 5 2.62 -18.74 13.80
C GLU A 5 3.23 -17.34 13.86
N ASN A 6 4.27 -17.13 14.67
CA ASN A 6 5.07 -15.93 14.49
C ASN A 6 6.17 -16.28 13.49
N PRO A 7 6.03 -15.94 12.19
CA PRO A 7 7.14 -16.08 11.26
C PRO A 7 8.35 -15.37 11.86
N ASP A 8 9.43 -16.13 12.06
CA ASP A 8 10.67 -15.60 12.61
C ASP A 8 11.31 -14.74 11.52
N PHE A 9 11.21 -13.42 11.67
CA PHE A 9 11.85 -12.45 10.78
C PHE A 9 13.18 -11.95 11.38
N ASP A 10 13.81 -12.79 12.21
CA ASP A 10 15.00 -12.45 12.99
C ASP A 10 14.75 -11.15 13.80
N ASP A 11 15.61 -10.15 13.64
CA ASP A 11 15.53 -8.86 14.34
C ASP A 11 14.49 -7.89 13.72
N LEU A 12 13.75 -8.30 12.70
CA LEU A 12 12.76 -7.42 12.06
C LEU A 12 11.44 -7.40 12.84
N LEU A 13 10.89 -6.20 12.97
CA LEU A 13 9.64 -5.93 13.65
C LEU A 13 8.51 -5.84 12.64
N LEU A 14 7.56 -6.78 12.71
CA LEU A 14 6.32 -6.73 11.97
C LEU A 14 5.33 -5.79 12.67
N GLN A 15 4.80 -4.81 11.95
CA GLN A 15 3.75 -3.92 12.45
C GLN A 15 2.69 -3.66 11.40
N ARG A 16 1.46 -3.39 11.84
CA ARG A 16 0.40 -2.90 10.96
C ARG A 16 0.73 -1.47 10.54
N ALA A 17 0.57 -1.17 9.26
CA ALA A 17 0.75 0.18 8.73
C ALA A 17 -0.36 1.12 9.25
N THR A 18 0.01 2.35 9.55
CA THR A 18 -0.87 3.42 10.05
C THR A 18 -0.64 4.71 9.27
N GLU A 19 -1.48 5.71 9.50
CA GLU A 19 -1.36 7.01 8.83
C GLU A 19 -0.01 7.69 9.12
N SER A 20 0.59 7.49 10.29
CA SER A 20 1.91 8.03 10.62
C SER A 20 3.04 7.41 9.78
N ASP A 21 2.80 6.27 9.14
CA ASP A 21 3.78 5.59 8.30
C ASP A 21 3.74 6.06 6.83
N LEU A 22 2.77 6.88 6.43
CA LEU A 22 2.52 7.23 5.02
C LEU A 22 3.79 7.74 4.32
N ASN A 23 4.47 8.72 4.91
CA ASN A 23 5.66 9.31 4.32
C ASN A 23 6.80 8.30 4.18
N ASP A 24 7.00 7.44 5.19
CA ASP A 24 8.04 6.41 5.15
C ASP A 24 7.75 5.37 4.05
N ILE A 25 6.49 4.98 3.89
CA ILE A 25 6.06 4.03 2.85
C ILE A 25 6.27 4.63 1.46
N VAL A 26 5.82 5.86 1.22
CA VAL A 26 5.99 6.53 -0.08
C VAL A 26 7.47 6.66 -0.41
N ASN A 27 8.30 7.08 0.56
CA ASN A 27 9.76 7.16 0.37
C ASN A 27 10.38 5.78 0.07
N PHE A 28 9.89 4.72 0.70
CA PHE A 28 10.34 3.35 0.40
C PHE A 28 9.99 2.94 -1.04
N LEU A 29 8.75 3.18 -1.47
CA LEU A 29 8.28 2.85 -2.83
C LEU A 29 9.03 3.66 -3.89
N MET A 30 9.28 4.94 -3.65
CA MET A 30 10.07 5.80 -4.54
C MET A 30 11.49 5.28 -4.72
N ARG A 31 12.15 4.88 -3.63
CA ARG A 31 13.54 4.43 -3.67
C ARG A 31 13.71 3.05 -4.29
N ASP A 32 12.79 2.13 -4.02
CA ASP A 32 12.93 0.71 -4.41
C ASP A 32 12.01 0.34 -5.57
N PHE A 33 10.71 0.50 -5.37
CA PHE A 33 9.67 0.00 -6.29
C PHE A 33 9.64 0.75 -7.62
N LEU A 34 9.91 2.05 -7.63
CA LEU A 34 9.96 2.86 -8.86
C LEU A 34 10.96 2.29 -9.89
N HIS A 35 12.13 1.85 -9.43
CA HIS A 35 13.22 1.45 -10.30
C HIS A 35 13.24 -0.06 -10.60
N ASN A 36 12.69 -0.86 -9.69
CA ASN A 36 12.81 -2.32 -9.73
C ASN A 36 11.52 -3.02 -10.19
N GLU A 37 10.36 -2.38 -10.10
CA GLU A 37 9.10 -2.98 -10.55
C GLU A 37 9.06 -3.05 -12.11
N PRO A 38 8.74 -4.22 -12.70
CA PRO A 38 8.83 -4.43 -14.14
C PRO A 38 8.02 -3.44 -15.00
N LEU A 39 6.77 -3.12 -14.60
CA LEU A 39 5.92 -2.23 -15.38
C LEU A 39 6.45 -0.79 -15.35
N ASN A 40 6.78 -0.25 -14.18
CA ASN A 40 7.38 1.07 -13.98
C ASN A 40 8.63 1.22 -14.85
N LYS A 41 9.50 0.20 -14.82
CA LYS A 41 10.72 0.17 -15.63
C LYS A 41 10.42 0.12 -17.13
N SER A 42 9.42 -0.64 -17.56
CA SER A 42 9.07 -0.79 -18.98
C SER A 42 8.54 0.51 -19.61
N ILE A 43 7.85 1.34 -18.84
CA ILE A 43 7.27 2.60 -19.30
C ILE A 43 8.14 3.82 -18.96
N HIS A 44 9.32 3.61 -18.35
CA HIS A 44 10.18 4.69 -17.85
C HIS A 44 9.44 5.66 -16.93
N LEU A 45 8.68 5.12 -15.98
CA LEU A 45 7.91 5.91 -15.01
C LEU A 45 8.86 6.85 -14.25
N THR A 46 8.56 8.15 -14.26
CA THR A 46 9.36 9.16 -13.57
C THR A 46 8.92 9.33 -12.12
N GLU A 47 9.76 9.95 -11.29
CA GLU A 47 9.39 10.32 -9.92
C GLU A 47 8.12 11.21 -9.89
N SER A 48 8.02 12.17 -10.81
CA SER A 48 6.84 13.05 -10.90
C SER A 48 5.56 12.31 -11.28
N ASP A 49 5.65 11.26 -12.10
CA ASP A 49 4.49 10.44 -12.45
C ASP A 49 4.08 9.53 -11.28
N ALA A 50 5.07 9.04 -10.53
CA ALA A 50 4.87 8.09 -9.45
C ALA A 50 4.34 8.71 -8.16
N ASP A 51 4.50 10.02 -7.95
CA ASP A 51 4.19 10.69 -6.68
C ASP A 51 2.74 10.49 -6.25
N ASN A 52 1.80 10.95 -7.09
CA ASN A 52 0.37 10.78 -6.82
C ASN A 52 -0.05 9.31 -6.81
N LEU A 53 0.59 8.47 -7.62
CA LEU A 53 0.30 7.03 -7.68
C LEU A 53 0.63 6.33 -6.37
N PHE A 54 1.86 6.51 -5.87
CA PHE A 54 2.32 5.87 -4.64
C PHE A 54 1.66 6.44 -3.40
N ILE A 55 1.35 7.73 -3.38
CA ILE A 55 0.53 8.33 -2.31
C ILE A 55 -0.86 7.67 -2.28
N GLY A 56 -1.55 7.60 -3.42
CA GLY A 56 -2.89 7.02 -3.50
C GLY A 56 -2.92 5.53 -3.14
N LEU A 57 -1.97 4.74 -3.64
CA LEU A 57 -1.83 3.32 -3.29
C LEU A 57 -1.55 3.12 -1.80
N SER A 58 -0.67 3.93 -1.22
CA SER A 58 -0.32 3.85 0.21
C SER A 58 -1.51 4.22 1.09
N GLN A 59 -2.23 5.29 0.76
CA GLN A 59 -3.44 5.70 1.49
C GLN A 59 -4.53 4.63 1.43
N ALA A 60 -4.83 4.10 0.23
CA ALA A 60 -5.81 3.03 0.07
C ALA A 60 -5.39 1.76 0.83
N GLY A 61 -4.10 1.45 0.83
CA GLY A 61 -3.52 0.33 1.56
C GLY A 61 -3.64 0.49 3.08
N ILE A 62 -3.28 1.66 3.63
CA ILE A 62 -3.35 1.95 5.05
C ILE A 62 -4.80 1.91 5.54
N ALA A 63 -5.72 2.53 4.79
CA ALA A 63 -7.14 2.62 5.15
C ALA A 63 -7.83 1.25 5.29
N SER A 64 -7.34 0.22 4.60
CA SER A 64 -7.93 -1.12 4.66
C SER A 64 -7.66 -1.88 5.96
N SER A 65 -6.74 -1.40 6.81
CA SER A 65 -6.20 -2.09 7.99
C SER A 65 -5.48 -3.43 7.72
N LEU A 66 -5.32 -3.81 6.43
CA LEU A 66 -4.66 -5.06 6.02
C LEU A 66 -3.18 -4.86 5.65
N SER A 67 -2.67 -3.64 5.67
CA SER A 67 -1.29 -3.36 5.27
C SER A 67 -0.31 -3.50 6.44
N TYR A 68 0.88 -4.04 6.17
CA TYR A 68 1.90 -4.32 7.17
C TYR A 68 3.28 -3.89 6.69
N LEU A 69 4.15 -3.56 7.65
CA LEU A 69 5.54 -3.16 7.46
C LEU A 69 6.43 -4.11 8.25
N LEU A 70 7.55 -4.50 7.65
CA LEU A 70 8.69 -5.02 8.39
C LEU A 70 9.68 -3.88 8.57
N ARG A 71 10.04 -3.59 9.83
CA ARG A 71 11.06 -2.60 10.16
C ARG A 71 12.30 -3.24 10.75
N THR A 72 13.45 -2.67 10.40
CA THR A 72 14.72 -2.98 11.08
C THR A 72 14.68 -2.46 12.53
N PRO A 73 15.58 -2.93 13.41
CA PRO A 73 15.72 -2.39 14.77
C PRO A 73 15.99 -0.88 14.84
N CYS A 74 16.56 -0.29 13.78
CA CYS A 74 16.78 1.15 13.67
C CYS A 74 15.57 1.93 13.11
N GLY A 75 14.42 1.27 12.95
CA GLY A 75 13.17 1.89 12.55
C GLY A 75 13.01 2.12 11.04
N LYS A 76 13.89 1.57 10.19
CA LYS A 76 13.75 1.70 8.72
C LYS A 76 12.83 0.61 8.18
N ILE A 77 12.01 0.94 7.18
CA ILE A 77 11.22 -0.07 6.45
C ILE A 77 12.17 -0.96 5.63
N ALA A 78 12.11 -2.26 5.90
CA ALA A 78 12.79 -3.31 5.15
C ALA A 78 11.87 -3.90 4.07
N ALA A 79 10.58 -4.02 4.37
CA ALA A 79 9.57 -4.45 3.41
C ALA A 79 8.20 -3.87 3.75
N VAL A 80 7.35 -3.75 2.73
CA VAL A 80 5.95 -3.31 2.86
C VAL A 80 5.03 -4.27 2.12
N ARG A 81 3.90 -4.59 2.75
CA ARG A 81 2.75 -5.22 2.10
C ARG A 81 1.59 -4.23 2.13
N LEU A 82 1.29 -3.61 0.99
CA LEU A 82 0.08 -2.83 0.80
C LEU A 82 -1.05 -3.72 0.29
N ALA A 83 -2.21 -3.63 0.91
CA ALA A 83 -3.40 -4.33 0.47
C ALA A 83 -4.63 -3.49 0.73
N SER A 84 -5.63 -3.62 -0.13
CA SER A 84 -6.96 -3.04 0.05
C SER A 84 -8.03 -4.05 -0.35
N ILE A 85 -9.23 -3.88 0.20
CA ILE A 85 -10.42 -4.63 -0.23
C ILE A 85 -11.11 -3.76 -1.28
N LEU A 86 -11.33 -4.32 -2.46
CA LEU A 86 -12.15 -3.70 -3.50
C LEU A 86 -13.48 -4.43 -3.55
N ASP A 87 -14.51 -3.82 -2.96
CA ASP A 87 -15.86 -4.35 -3.02
C ASP A 87 -16.44 -4.15 -4.42
N ARG A 88 -17.12 -5.18 -4.92
CA ARG A 88 -17.92 -5.04 -6.12
C ARG A 88 -19.05 -4.04 -5.80
N PRO A 89 -19.24 -2.97 -6.60
CA PRO A 89 -20.36 -2.07 -6.38
C PRO A 89 -21.67 -2.86 -6.49
N GLU A 90 -22.52 -2.76 -5.48
CA GLU A 90 -23.87 -3.30 -5.54
C GLU A 90 -24.64 -2.62 -6.68
N LYS A 91 -25.48 -3.39 -7.40
CA LYS A 91 -26.21 -2.93 -8.59
C LYS A 91 -27.14 -1.72 -8.35
N GLU A 92 -27.33 -1.28 -7.11
CA GLU A 92 -28.35 -0.30 -6.72
C GLU A 92 -27.98 1.18 -6.97
N ASN A 93 -26.75 1.51 -7.39
CA ASN A 93 -26.38 2.91 -7.67
C ASN A 93 -26.55 3.37 -9.13
N LEU A 94 -27.10 2.56 -10.03
CA LEU A 94 -27.40 3.01 -11.40
C LEU A 94 -28.56 4.03 -11.46
N VAL A 95 -29.46 4.04 -10.48
CA VAL A 95 -30.59 4.99 -10.45
C VAL A 95 -30.16 6.39 -10.03
N ARG A 96 -29.13 6.53 -9.18
CA ARG A 96 -28.71 7.84 -8.67
C ARG A 96 -27.92 8.67 -9.68
N TYR A 97 -27.27 8.05 -10.66
CA TYR A 97 -26.59 8.76 -11.76
C TYR A 97 -27.55 9.29 -12.84
N LEU A 98 -28.73 8.68 -13.00
CA LEU A 98 -29.73 9.12 -13.98
C LEU A 98 -30.60 10.28 -13.47
N LEU A 99 -30.76 10.42 -12.15
CA LEU A 99 -31.62 11.45 -11.54
C LEU A 99 -30.94 12.81 -11.29
N VAL A 100 -29.62 12.92 -11.50
CA VAL A 100 -28.90 14.21 -11.40
C VAL A 100 -28.75 14.88 -12.78
N LYS A 101 -29.28 14.26 -13.84
CA LYS A 101 -29.25 14.79 -15.22
C LYS A 101 -30.62 14.92 -15.91
N LEU A 102 -31.70 15.06 -15.13
CA LEU A 102 -33.02 15.47 -15.65
C LEU A 102 -33.50 16.73 -14.94
#